data_AF-A0AAE8LH20-F1
#
_entry.id   AF-A0AAE8LH20-F1
#
_cell.length_a   1.000
_cell.length_b   1.000
_cell.length_c   1.000
_cell.angle_alpha   90.00
_cell.angle_beta   90.00
_cell.angle_gamma   90.00
#
_symmetry.space_group_name_H-M   'P 1'
#
loop_
_entity.id
_entity.type
_entity.pdbx_description
1 polymer ?
#
loop_
_entity_poly.entity_id
_entity_poly.type
_entity_poly.pdbx_seq_one_letter_code
_entity_poly.pdbx_strand_id
1 'polypeptide(L)'
;MSRHRHAAALALILTGWLIATATMPVPRAEGTMRPPSTPDSAIRSEFRVTEKHGTRDAYILFAQRHPNHPLASEALRRADKAKQHPNM
;
A
#
# COMPACT_ATOMS: atom_id res chain seq x y z
N MET A 1 -17.53 19.84 30.51
CA MET A 1 -17.63 19.42 29.10
C MET A 1 -16.22 19.33 28.53
N SER A 2 -15.73 18.29 27.85
CA SER A 2 -16.32 17.07 27.31
C SER A 2 -15.30 15.95 27.52
N ARG A 3 -15.80 14.78 27.92
CA ARG A 3 -15.05 13.55 28.23
C ARG A 3 -15.00 12.69 26.97
N HIS A 4 -14.01 11.80 26.88
CA HIS A 4 -14.19 10.34 26.82
C HIS A 4 -13.02 9.64 26.12
N ARG A 5 -12.33 8.80 26.90
CA ARG A 5 -11.40 7.76 26.47
C ARG A 5 -12.26 6.52 26.16
N HIS A 6 -12.12 5.90 24.99
CA HIS A 6 -12.56 4.53 24.77
C HIS A 6 -11.59 3.81 23.84
N ALA A 7 -10.86 2.86 24.42
CA ALA A 7 -10.38 1.69 23.70
C ALA A 7 -11.59 0.79 23.40
N ALA A 8 -11.65 0.21 22.20
CA ALA A 8 -12.54 -0.91 21.90
C ALA A 8 -11.97 -1.70 20.72
N ALA A 9 -11.45 -2.89 21.03
CA ALA A 9 -11.43 -4.00 20.08
C ALA A 9 -12.87 -4.38 19.74
N LEU A 10 -13.13 -4.92 18.53
CA LEU A 10 -14.20 -5.89 18.29
C LEU A 10 -14.02 -6.54 16.92
N ALA A 11 -13.97 -7.87 16.94
CA ALA A 11 -13.92 -8.77 15.80
C ALA A 11 -15.33 -9.11 15.28
N LEU A 12 -15.34 -9.73 14.09
CA LEU A 12 -16.39 -10.56 13.45
C LEU A 12 -17.54 -9.84 12.74
N ILE A 13 -17.78 -10.21 11.47
CA ILE A 13 -18.92 -11.07 11.05
C ILE A 13 -18.75 -11.50 9.58
N LEU A 14 -18.76 -12.82 9.38
CA LEU A 14 -19.02 -13.52 8.12
C LEU A 14 -20.52 -13.43 7.79
N THR A 15 -20.90 -12.85 6.66
CA THR A 15 -22.19 -13.10 6.01
C THR A 15 -22.01 -13.04 4.48
N GLY A 16 -22.02 -14.21 3.86
CA GLY A 16 -22.05 -14.33 2.40
C GLY A 16 -23.43 -13.98 1.86
N TRP A 17 -23.45 -13.27 0.74
CA TRP A 17 -24.55 -13.29 -0.23
C TRP A 17 -23.97 -13.64 -1.59
N LEU A 18 -24.41 -14.80 -2.06
CA LEU A 18 -24.21 -15.33 -3.40
C LEU A 18 -24.94 -14.41 -4.39
N ILE A 19 -24.21 -13.66 -5.20
CA ILE A 19 -24.77 -13.12 -6.46
C ILE A 19 -24.20 -13.97 -7.58
N ALA A 20 -25.03 -14.90 -8.06
CA ALA A 20 -24.84 -15.51 -9.37
C ALA A 20 -24.91 -14.40 -10.43
N THR A 21 -23.76 -14.04 -11.00
CA THR A 21 -23.70 -13.20 -12.19
C THR A 21 -23.44 -14.08 -13.38
N ALA A 22 -24.29 -13.93 -14.40
CA ALA A 22 -24.27 -14.69 -15.64
C ALA A 22 -22.87 -14.80 -16.22
N THR A 23 -22.50 -16.00 -16.65
CA THR A 23 -21.29 -16.24 -17.44
C THR A 23 -21.47 -15.58 -18.81
N MET A 24 -21.15 -14.29 -18.91
CA MET A 24 -20.96 -13.69 -20.22
C MET A 24 -19.70 -14.31 -20.83
N PRO A 25 -19.71 -14.70 -22.12
CA PRO A 25 -18.48 -15.01 -22.81
C PRO A 25 -17.64 -13.74 -22.80
N VAL A 26 -16.55 -13.74 -22.03
CA VAL A 26 -15.58 -12.66 -22.01
C VAL A 26 -15.10 -12.51 -23.46
N PRO A 27 -15.33 -11.37 -24.14
CA PRO A 27 -14.71 -11.17 -25.44
C PRO A 27 -13.22 -11.34 -25.20
N ARG A 28 -12.60 -12.32 -25.87
CA ARG A 28 -11.17 -12.53 -25.76
C ARG A 28 -10.52 -11.25 -26.24
N ALA A 29 -10.11 -10.43 -25.28
CA ALA A 29 -9.28 -9.29 -25.55
C ALA A 29 -7.98 -9.89 -26.10
N GLU A 30 -7.87 -9.93 -27.42
CA GLU A 30 -6.61 -10.06 -28.16
C GLU A 30 -5.80 -8.77 -27.94
N GLY A 31 -5.53 -8.49 -26.67
CA GLY A 31 -4.90 -7.30 -26.15
C GLY A 31 -4.10 -7.78 -24.96
N THR A 32 -2.78 -7.72 -25.10
CA THR A 32 -1.78 -8.23 -24.18
C THR A 32 -2.02 -7.77 -22.74
N MET A 33 -2.83 -8.51 -21.98
CA MET A 33 -3.01 -8.26 -20.56
C MET A 33 -1.66 -8.52 -19.90
N ARG A 34 -1.07 -7.47 -19.29
CA ARG A 34 0.21 -7.62 -18.60
C ARG A 34 0.05 -8.74 -17.55
N PRO A 35 0.97 -9.72 -17.51
CA PRO A 35 0.92 -10.78 -16.51
C PRO A 35 0.78 -10.19 -15.11
N PRO A 36 0.06 -10.87 -14.19
CA PRO A 36 -0.08 -10.38 -12.83
C PRO A 36 1.30 -10.19 -12.18
N SER A 37 1.51 -9.02 -11.59
CA SER A 37 2.72 -8.72 -10.84
C SER A 37 2.84 -9.61 -9.61
N THR A 38 4.04 -10.12 -9.33
CA THR A 38 4.31 -10.77 -8.04
C THR A 38 4.20 -9.73 -6.91
N PRO A 39 3.80 -10.11 -5.68
CA PRO A 39 3.66 -9.17 -4.56
C PRO A 39 4.91 -8.31 -4.34
N ASP A 40 6.08 -8.94 -4.42
CA ASP A 40 7.37 -8.26 -4.29
C ASP A 40 7.63 -7.24 -5.41
N SER A 41 7.29 -7.55 -6.67
CA SER A 41 7.44 -6.60 -7.78
C SER A 41 6.55 -5.35 -7.63
N ALA A 42 5.36 -5.51 -7.03
CA ALA A 42 4.47 -4.40 -6.70
C ALA A 42 5.06 -3.51 -5.61
N ILE A 43 5.61 -4.10 -4.55
CA ILE A 43 6.28 -3.36 -3.45
C ILE A 43 7.47 -2.56 -3.98
N ARG A 44 8.31 -3.16 -4.83
CA ARG A 44 9.43 -2.43 -5.47
C ARG A 44 8.93 -1.28 -6.35
N SER A 45 7.79 -1.44 -7.01
CA SER A 45 7.20 -0.37 -7.82
C SER A 45 6.66 0.77 -6.98
N GLU A 46 5.99 0.46 -5.86
CA GLU A 46 5.55 1.48 -4.90
C GLU A 46 6.76 2.23 -4.33
N PHE A 47 7.85 1.54 -3.98
CA PHE A 47 9.07 2.18 -3.50
C PHE A 47 9.65 3.16 -4.51
N ARG A 48 9.69 2.81 -5.80
CA ARG A 48 10.11 3.75 -6.86
C ARG A 48 9.24 4.99 -6.95
N VAL A 49 7.93 4.87 -6.69
CA VAL A 49 7.03 6.02 -6.62
C VAL A 49 7.34 6.87 -5.38
N THR A 50 7.59 6.23 -4.23
CA THR A 50 8.07 6.91 -3.02
C THR A 50 9.37 7.67 -3.26
N GLU A 51 10.33 7.09 -4.00
CA GLU A 51 11.58 7.75 -4.38
C GLU A 51 11.34 9.01 -5.22
N LYS A 52 10.38 8.98 -6.15
CA LYS A 52 9.98 10.15 -6.95
C LYS A 52 9.36 11.26 -6.10
N HIS A 53 8.59 10.91 -5.08
CA HIS A 53 8.06 11.90 -4.14
C HIS A 53 9.17 12.50 -3.27
N GLY A 54 10.13 11.69 -2.84
CA GLY A 54 11.34 12.14 -2.15
C GLY A 54 11.13 12.75 -0.76
N THR A 55 9.88 12.86 -0.29
CA THR A 55 9.58 13.48 1.01
C THR A 55 9.74 12.49 2.15
N ARG A 56 10.07 13.02 3.34
CA ARG A 56 10.16 12.22 4.56
C ARG A 56 8.90 11.40 4.81
N ASP A 57 7.74 12.04 4.72
CA ASP A 57 6.46 11.40 5.08
C ASP A 57 6.10 10.29 4.10
N ALA A 58 6.42 10.45 2.81
CA ALA A 58 6.22 9.39 1.82
C ALA A 58 7.06 8.15 2.17
N TYR A 59 8.32 8.34 2.56
CA TYR A 59 9.18 7.23 2.98
C TYR A 59 8.70 6.56 4.28
N ILE A 60 8.22 7.33 5.26
CA ILE A 60 7.66 6.77 6.50
C ILE A 60 6.41 5.95 6.21
N LEU A 61 5.50 6.48 5.41
CA LEU A 61 4.28 5.79 5.03
C LEU A 61 4.58 4.47 4.29
N PHE A 62 5.58 4.45 3.41
CA PHE A 62 6.03 3.22 2.76
C PHE A 62 6.51 2.18 3.80
N ALA A 63 7.36 2.59 4.75
CA ALA A 63 7.86 1.69 5.78
C ALA A 63 6.76 1.14 6.69
N GLN A 64 5.73 1.95 6.98
CA GLN A 64 4.56 1.53 7.77
C GLN A 64 3.67 0.51 7.04
N ARG A 65 3.55 0.62 5.71
CA ARG A 65 2.78 -0.33 4.89
C ARG A 65 3.48 -1.66 4.70
N HIS A 66 4.81 -1.64 4.64
CA HIS A 66 5.64 -2.82 4.32
C HIS A 66 6.66 -3.14 5.42
N PRO A 67 6.27 -3.26 6.71
CA PRO A 67 7.21 -3.29 7.84
C PRO A 67 8.16 -4.50 7.82
N ASN A 68 7.76 -5.59 7.17
CA ASN A 68 8.56 -6.82 7.07
C ASN A 68 9.38 -6.90 5.77
N HIS A 69 9.34 -5.87 4.92
CA HIS A 69 10.08 -5.85 3.66
C HIS A 69 11.45 -5.17 3.86
N PRO A 70 12.55 -5.68 3.27
CA PRO A 70 13.87 -5.07 3.41
C PRO A 70 13.95 -3.60 3.00
N LEU A 71 13.12 -3.18 2.04
CA LEU A 71 13.04 -1.77 1.62
C LEU A 71 12.45 -0.83 2.69
N ALA A 72 11.77 -1.33 3.72
CA ALA A 72 11.27 -0.47 4.79
C ALA A 72 12.42 0.17 5.59
N SER A 73 13.47 -0.60 5.88
CA SER A 73 14.68 -0.07 6.54
C SER A 73 15.37 1.00 5.69
N GLU A 74 15.44 0.77 4.37
CA GLU A 74 16.00 1.75 3.43
C GLU A 74 15.11 3.01 3.33
N ALA A 75 13.79 2.86 3.33
CA ALA A 75 12.85 3.98 3.35
C ALA A 75 13.05 4.84 4.59
N LEU A 76 13.16 4.24 5.79
CA LEU A 76 13.44 4.97 7.03
C LEU A 76 14.77 5.72 6.96
N ARG A 77 15.83 5.08 6.44
CA ARG A 77 17.14 5.71 6.24
C ARG A 77 17.05 6.93 5.30
N ARG A 78 16.22 6.86 4.25
CA ARG A 78 15.98 7.97 3.33
C ARG A 78 15.08 9.05 3.92
N ALA A 79 14.11 8.69 4.75
CA ALA A 79 13.31 9.65 5.50
C ALA A 79 14.19 10.54 6.39
N ASP A 80 15.18 9.95 7.06
CA ASP A 80 16.11 10.72 7.90
C ASP A 80 16.99 11.68 7.10
N LYS A 81 17.39 11.29 5.89
CA LYS A 81 18.09 12.19 4.95
C LYS A 81 17.16 13.28 4.38
N ALA A 82 15.92 12.95 4.05
CA ALA A 82 14.95 13.90 3.53
C ALA A 82 14.60 15.01 4.55
N LYS A 83 14.68 14.72 5.86
CA LYS A 83 14.56 15.74 6.91
C LYS A 83 15.65 16.82 6.87
N GLN A 84 16.81 16.51 6.27
CA GLN A 84 17.96 17.41 6.24
C GLN A 84 17.87 18.42 5.08
N HIS A 85 16.90 18.27 4.19
CA HIS A 85 16.65 19.18 3.08
C HIS A 85 15.17 19.61 3.10
N PRO A 86 14.78 20.55 3.98
CA PRO A 86 13.56 21.32 3.74
C PRO A 86 13.73 21.95 2.36
N ASN A 87 12.79 21.70 1.44
CA ASN A 87 12.78 22.26 0.09
C ASN A 87 13.46 23.63 0.02
N MET A 88 14.58 23.71 -0.70
CA MET A 88 15.07 24.96 -1.29
C MET A 88 14.36 25.13 -2.63
#